data_AF-A0A938BPD9-F1
#
_entry.id   AF-A0A938BPD9-F1
#
_cell.length_a   1.000
_cell.length_b   1.000
_cell.length_c   1.000
_cell.angle_alpha   90.00
_cell.angle_beta   90.00
_cell.angle_gamma   90.00
#
_symmetry.space_group_name_H-M   'P 1'
#
loop_
_entity.id
_entity.type
_entity.pdbx_description
1 polymer ?
#
loop_
_entity_poly.entity_id
_entity_poly.type
_entity_poly.pdbx_seq_one_letter_code
_entity_poly.pdbx_strand_id
1 'polypeptide(L)'
;SGWSTANGITVDPVSGEIWIADTNANRIVHLDATGVMRETWGGVILPRGLEFVRGELYVADYGGNKVQVYTGKGMPLRTLGLGQASLPRGLDVDKDGNVWVANSGKNEVLVLRPQGTKLQAFATCATPADVAFDDNIPRVYVLCESGDRWNAYRTDGTLLFGASTAGSTPHNGIDVSPDGKILYVAFAHGASRGIQIYRY
;
A
#
# COMPACT_ATOMS: atom_id res chain seq x y z
N SER A 1 -0.28 14.38 -20.01
CA SER A 1 -0.22 15.04 -18.69
C SER A 1 -1.65 15.31 -18.22
N GLY A 2 -2.11 14.69 -17.14
CA GLY A 2 -3.51 14.85 -16.72
C GLY A 2 -3.98 14.09 -15.47
N TRP A 3 -3.07 13.63 -14.61
CA TRP A 3 -3.43 12.89 -13.39
C TRP A 3 -3.39 13.81 -12.17
N SER A 4 -4.47 13.79 -11.37
CA SER A 4 -4.77 14.83 -10.37
C SER A 4 -4.11 14.59 -9.01
N THR A 5 -3.54 13.41 -8.79
CA THR A 5 -2.42 13.01 -7.91
C THR A 5 -2.49 11.49 -7.81
N ALA A 6 -1.44 10.78 -8.25
CA ALA A 6 -1.36 9.33 -8.10
C ALA A 6 -0.63 9.00 -6.80
N ASN A 7 -1.34 8.41 -5.82
CA ASN A 7 -0.74 8.02 -4.54
C ASN A 7 -0.44 6.52 -4.44
N GLY A 8 -0.93 5.71 -5.38
CA GLY A 8 -0.67 4.27 -5.43
C GLY A 8 -0.64 3.75 -6.85
N ILE A 9 0.23 2.79 -7.10
CA ILE A 9 0.39 2.05 -8.36
C ILE A 9 0.66 0.59 -8.02
N THR A 10 0.10 -0.33 -8.79
CA THR A 10 0.42 -1.76 -8.71
C THR A 10 0.37 -2.38 -10.10
N VAL A 11 0.99 -3.53 -10.28
CA VAL A 11 1.16 -4.20 -11.57
C VAL A 11 0.76 -5.66 -11.42
N ASP A 12 0.10 -6.22 -12.43
CA ASP A 12 -0.17 -7.65 -12.49
C ASP A 12 1.13 -8.33 -12.92
N PRO A 13 1.76 -9.13 -12.05
CA PRO A 13 3.04 -9.75 -12.37
C PRO A 13 2.95 -10.75 -13.53
N VAL A 14 1.74 -11.17 -13.93
CA VAL A 14 1.53 -12.10 -15.04
C VAL A 14 1.35 -11.37 -16.38
N SER A 15 0.43 -10.40 -16.45
CA SER A 15 0.10 -9.71 -17.70
C SER A 15 0.90 -8.42 -17.94
N GLY A 16 1.45 -7.82 -16.87
CA GLY A 16 2.06 -6.50 -16.89
C GLY A 16 1.06 -5.34 -16.91
N GLU A 17 -0.25 -5.60 -16.81
CA GLU A 17 -1.26 -4.55 -16.68
C GLU A 17 -1.04 -3.72 -15.40
N ILE A 18 -1.43 -2.45 -15.43
CA ILE A 18 -1.06 -1.45 -14.42
C ILE A 18 -2.33 -0.81 -13.86
N TRP A 19 -2.43 -0.74 -12.53
CA TRP A 19 -3.50 -0.02 -11.84
C TRP A 19 -2.95 1.17 -11.09
N ILE A 20 -3.65 2.30 -11.18
CA ILE A 20 -3.28 3.56 -10.53
C ILE A 20 -4.46 4.10 -9.75
N ALA A 21 -4.21 4.56 -8.52
CA ALA A 21 -5.19 5.31 -7.73
C ALA A 21 -5.11 6.79 -8.11
N ASP A 22 -6.12 7.30 -8.84
CA ASP A 22 -6.26 8.73 -9.14
C ASP A 22 -7.06 9.38 -8.00
N THR A 23 -6.34 9.68 -6.92
CA THR A 23 -6.90 9.95 -5.59
C THR A 23 -7.93 11.08 -5.61
N ASN A 24 -7.59 12.25 -6.15
CA ASN A 24 -8.48 13.41 -6.14
C ASN A 24 -9.67 13.26 -7.09
N ALA A 25 -9.57 12.36 -8.07
CA ALA A 25 -10.66 12.01 -8.97
C ALA A 25 -11.55 10.87 -8.44
N ASN A 26 -11.27 10.33 -7.24
CA ASN A 26 -12.05 9.26 -6.61
C ASN A 26 -12.24 8.04 -7.52
N ARG A 27 -11.18 7.65 -8.24
CA ARG A 27 -11.23 6.54 -9.21
C ARG A 27 -9.95 5.74 -9.27
N ILE A 28 -10.08 4.52 -9.77
CA ILE A 28 -8.98 3.67 -10.21
C ILE A 28 -8.85 3.79 -11.72
N VAL A 29 -7.61 3.83 -12.20
CA VAL A 29 -7.24 3.85 -13.62
C VAL A 29 -6.57 2.52 -13.94
N HIS A 30 -7.00 1.88 -15.03
CA HIS A 30 -6.41 0.65 -15.54
C HIS A 30 -5.69 0.96 -16.87
N LEU A 31 -4.40 0.67 -16.92
CA LEU A 31 -3.57 0.78 -18.11
C LEU A 31 -3.12 -0.63 -18.53
N ASP A 32 -2.91 -0.82 -19.84
CA ASP A 32 -2.20 -2.01 -20.30
C ASP A 32 -0.70 -1.96 -19.97
N ALA A 33 0.01 -3.04 -20.29
CA ALA A 33 1.45 -3.17 -20.08
C ALA A 33 2.33 -2.16 -20.85
N THR A 34 1.75 -1.43 -21.81
CA THR A 34 2.44 -0.35 -22.54
C THR A 34 2.17 1.03 -21.94
N GLY A 35 1.33 1.10 -20.90
CA GLY A 35 0.92 2.33 -20.24
C GLY A 35 -0.25 3.06 -20.92
N VAL A 36 -0.93 2.42 -21.88
CA VAL A 36 -2.12 3.00 -22.52
C VAL A 36 -3.33 2.76 -21.63
N MET A 37 -4.07 3.84 -21.32
CA MET A 37 -5.29 3.75 -20.53
C MET A 37 -6.36 2.93 -21.26
N ARG A 38 -6.88 1.93 -20.56
CA ARG A 38 -7.98 1.07 -21.03
C ARG A 38 -9.30 1.50 -20.41
N GLU A 39 -9.33 1.63 -19.09
CA GLU A 39 -10.56 1.85 -18.34
C GLU A 39 -10.34 2.70 -17.08
N THR A 40 -11.43 3.23 -16.53
CA THR A 40 -11.44 3.85 -15.21
C THR A 40 -12.72 3.46 -14.46
N TRP A 41 -12.61 3.29 -13.14
CA TRP A 41 -13.73 2.88 -12.29
C TRP A 41 -13.86 3.77 -11.06
N GLY A 42 -15.09 4.13 -10.69
CA GLY A 42 -15.39 4.85 -9.45
C GLY A 42 -15.74 3.91 -8.29
N GLY A 43 -16.43 4.44 -7.28
CA GLY A 43 -16.90 3.66 -6.11
C GLY A 43 -15.89 3.57 -4.96
N VAL A 44 -14.82 4.36 -5.03
CA VAL A 44 -13.81 4.56 -3.98
C VAL A 44 -13.74 6.05 -3.62
N ILE A 45 -13.29 6.37 -2.41
CA ILE A 45 -13.19 7.75 -1.91
C ILE A 45 -11.74 8.02 -1.51
N LEU A 46 -11.08 8.91 -2.24
CA LEU A 46 -9.67 9.26 -2.06
C LEU A 46 -8.76 8.00 -2.04
N PRO A 47 -8.85 7.08 -3.02
CA PRO A 47 -8.04 5.85 -3.01
C PRO A 47 -6.55 6.18 -2.93
N ARG A 48 -5.80 5.42 -2.14
CA ARG A 48 -4.34 5.59 -1.97
C ARG A 48 -3.60 4.34 -2.45
N GLY A 49 -3.08 3.52 -1.53
CA GLY A 49 -2.38 2.28 -1.86
C GLY A 49 -3.24 1.27 -2.61
N LEU A 50 -2.58 0.53 -3.49
CA LEU A 50 -3.15 -0.53 -4.32
C LEU A 50 -2.25 -1.75 -4.25
N GLU A 51 -2.84 -2.94 -4.26
CA GLU A 51 -2.08 -4.19 -4.43
C GLU A 51 -2.84 -5.14 -5.35
N PHE A 52 -2.18 -5.62 -6.40
CA PHE A 52 -2.73 -6.61 -7.33
C PHE A 52 -2.07 -7.96 -7.11
N VAL A 53 -2.84 -8.90 -6.57
CA VAL A 53 -2.32 -10.23 -6.25
C VAL A 53 -3.37 -11.29 -6.53
N ARG A 54 -2.95 -12.42 -7.11
CA ARG A 54 -3.83 -13.57 -7.40
C ARG A 54 -5.10 -13.20 -8.19
N GLY A 55 -5.00 -12.23 -9.10
CA GLY A 55 -6.11 -11.79 -9.94
C GLY A 55 -7.13 -10.89 -9.26
N GLU A 56 -6.81 -10.40 -8.06
CA GLU A 56 -7.63 -9.46 -7.29
C GLU A 56 -6.87 -8.16 -7.06
N LEU A 57 -7.58 -7.03 -7.17
CA LEU A 57 -7.07 -5.70 -6.85
C LEU A 57 -7.61 -5.26 -5.49
N TYR A 58 -6.71 -5.03 -4.54
CA TYR A 58 -6.99 -4.49 -3.22
C TYR A 58 -6.74 -2.98 -3.24
N VAL A 59 -7.68 -2.21 -2.69
CA VAL A 59 -7.64 -0.75 -2.69
C VAL A 59 -7.78 -0.22 -1.27
N ALA A 60 -6.80 0.55 -0.81
CA ALA A 60 -6.91 1.37 0.38
C ALA A 60 -7.86 2.55 0.09
N ASP A 61 -9.14 2.37 0.38
CA ASP A 61 -10.17 3.41 0.23
C ASP A 61 -10.13 4.32 1.48
N TYR A 62 -9.21 5.27 1.44
CA TYR A 62 -8.87 6.16 2.56
C TYR A 62 -10.08 6.90 3.11
N GLY A 63 -10.87 7.55 2.25
CA GLY A 63 -12.05 8.31 2.64
C GLY A 63 -13.25 7.42 2.99
N GLY A 64 -13.26 6.19 2.49
CA GLY A 64 -14.25 5.17 2.84
C GLY A 64 -13.96 4.40 4.13
N ASN A 65 -12.80 4.61 4.76
CA ASN A 65 -12.33 3.91 5.97
C ASN A 65 -12.36 2.37 5.81
N LYS A 66 -12.07 1.86 4.61
CA LYS A 66 -12.23 0.45 4.23
C LYS A 66 -11.12 0.01 3.27
N VAL A 67 -10.97 -1.30 3.10
CA VAL A 67 -10.29 -1.86 1.92
C VAL A 67 -11.37 -2.39 0.98
N GLN A 68 -11.33 -1.95 -0.28
CA GLN A 68 -12.23 -2.45 -1.33
C GLN A 68 -11.46 -3.45 -2.19
N VAL A 69 -12.06 -4.61 -2.46
CA VAL A 69 -11.44 -5.66 -3.28
C VAL A 69 -12.22 -5.82 -4.57
N TYR A 70 -11.52 -5.86 -5.69
CA TYR A 70 -12.05 -6.02 -7.03
C TYR A 70 -11.44 -7.25 -7.71
N THR A 71 -12.10 -7.77 -8.74
CA THR A 71 -11.45 -8.64 -9.72
C THR A 71 -10.42 -7.84 -10.50
N GLY A 72 -9.49 -8.52 -11.17
CA GLY A 72 -8.59 -7.86 -12.13
C GLY A 72 -9.27 -7.24 -13.36
N LYS A 73 -10.60 -7.37 -13.48
CA LYS A 73 -11.42 -6.69 -14.49
C LYS A 73 -12.26 -5.55 -13.91
N GLY A 74 -11.95 -5.11 -12.68
CA GLY A 74 -12.62 -3.97 -12.04
C GLY A 74 -14.01 -4.26 -11.46
N MET A 75 -14.43 -5.52 -11.37
CA MET A 75 -15.71 -5.86 -10.73
C MET A 75 -15.56 -5.92 -9.20
N PRO A 76 -16.41 -5.27 -8.39
CA PRO A 76 -16.36 -5.39 -6.94
C PRO A 76 -16.56 -6.83 -6.47
N LEU A 77 -15.71 -7.30 -5.56
CA LEU A 77 -15.80 -8.63 -4.96
C LEU A 77 -16.28 -8.58 -3.51
N ARG A 78 -15.60 -7.78 -2.69
CA ARG A 78 -15.87 -7.66 -1.25
C ARG A 78 -15.32 -6.37 -0.68
N THR A 79 -15.79 -6.06 0.52
CA THR A 79 -15.37 -4.90 1.31
C THR A 79 -14.83 -5.39 2.65
N LEU A 80 -13.62 -4.98 3.01
CA LEU A 80 -13.05 -5.25 4.32
C LEU A 80 -13.15 -3.97 5.17
N GLY A 81 -14.05 -3.99 6.15
CA GLY A 81 -14.26 -2.86 7.06
C GLY A 81 -13.13 -2.76 8.09
N LEU A 82 -12.58 -1.57 8.28
CA LEU A 82 -11.48 -1.33 9.24
C LEU A 82 -11.98 -0.77 10.59
N GLY A 83 -13.28 -0.46 10.67
CA GLY A 83 -13.90 0.23 11.80
C GLY A 83 -13.71 1.75 11.74
N GLN A 84 -14.44 2.46 12.62
CA GLN A 84 -14.46 3.93 12.65
C GLN A 84 -13.06 4.53 12.86
N ALA A 85 -12.89 5.75 12.33
CA ALA A 85 -11.66 6.55 12.40
C ALA A 85 -10.41 5.87 11.81
N SER A 86 -10.57 4.82 11.02
CA SER A 86 -9.46 4.22 10.27
C SER A 86 -9.19 5.04 9.02
N LEU A 87 -7.93 5.26 8.70
CA LEU A 87 -7.51 5.99 7.50
C LEU A 87 -6.46 5.14 6.78
N PRO A 88 -6.88 4.15 5.98
CA PRO A 88 -5.94 3.26 5.30
C PRO A 88 -5.18 4.04 4.23
N ARG A 89 -3.85 4.03 4.30
CA ARG A 89 -3.00 4.74 3.33
C ARG A 89 -2.34 3.81 2.34
N GLY A 90 -1.75 2.74 2.85
CA GLY A 90 -1.07 1.73 2.06
C GLY A 90 -1.40 0.35 2.59
N LEU A 91 -1.21 -0.66 1.75
CA LEU A 91 -1.51 -2.04 2.08
C LEU A 91 -0.63 -2.97 1.27
N ASP A 92 -0.47 -4.18 1.78
CA ASP A 92 0.12 -5.31 1.08
C ASP A 92 -0.59 -6.61 1.50
N VAL A 93 -0.43 -7.67 0.72
CA VAL A 93 -1.12 -8.94 0.91
C VAL A 93 -0.13 -10.10 0.89
N ASP A 94 -0.02 -10.80 2.01
CA ASP A 94 0.91 -11.93 2.13
C ASP A 94 0.49 -13.16 1.32
N LYS A 95 1.38 -14.18 1.26
CA LYS A 95 1.12 -15.45 0.56
C LYS A 95 -0.11 -16.20 1.07
N ASP A 96 -0.53 -15.98 2.32
CA ASP A 96 -1.71 -16.60 2.93
C ASP A 96 -2.99 -15.79 2.67
N GLY A 97 -2.86 -14.62 2.03
CA GLY A 97 -3.96 -13.73 1.68
C GLY A 97 -4.37 -12.78 2.80
N ASN A 98 -3.56 -12.66 3.86
CA ASN A 98 -3.84 -11.66 4.89
C ASN A 98 -3.46 -10.28 4.37
N VAL A 99 -4.32 -9.31 4.62
CA VAL A 99 -4.14 -7.93 4.19
C VAL A 99 -3.52 -7.14 5.35
N TRP A 100 -2.32 -6.64 5.13
CA TRP A 100 -1.57 -5.78 6.03
C TRP A 100 -1.83 -4.33 5.64
N VAL A 101 -2.29 -3.50 6.56
CA VAL A 101 -2.76 -2.13 6.26
C VAL A 101 -2.04 -1.12 7.13
N ALA A 102 -1.40 -0.13 6.51
CA ALA A 102 -0.97 1.10 7.18
C ALA A 102 -2.19 1.95 7.54
N ASN A 103 -2.62 1.90 8.80
CA ASN A 103 -3.77 2.64 9.29
C ASN A 103 -3.34 3.93 9.98
N SER A 104 -3.27 5.03 9.23
CA SER A 104 -2.80 6.31 9.77
C SER A 104 -3.77 6.97 10.73
N GLY A 105 -5.04 6.59 10.71
CA GLY A 105 -6.05 7.14 11.62
C GLY A 105 -5.89 6.63 13.05
N LYS A 106 -5.19 5.49 13.20
CA LYS A 106 -4.94 4.85 14.50
C LYS A 106 -3.45 4.62 14.80
N ASN A 107 -2.56 5.06 13.91
CA ASN A 107 -1.10 4.89 14.03
C ASN A 107 -0.68 3.42 14.27
N GLU A 108 -1.33 2.52 13.55
CA GLU A 108 -1.17 1.07 13.69
C GLU A 108 -0.95 0.41 12.33
N VAL A 109 -0.39 -0.79 12.36
CA VAL A 109 -0.59 -1.76 11.30
C VAL A 109 -1.78 -2.63 11.69
N LEU A 110 -2.78 -2.69 10.82
CA LEU A 110 -3.95 -3.55 10.97
C LEU A 110 -3.82 -4.75 10.03
N VAL A 111 -4.05 -5.95 10.53
CA VAL A 111 -3.97 -7.18 9.73
C VAL A 111 -5.33 -7.86 9.70
N LEU A 112 -5.80 -8.19 8.51
CA LEU A 112 -7.09 -8.81 8.25
C LEU A 112 -6.91 -10.16 7.54
N ARG A 113 -7.75 -11.14 7.86
CA ARG A 113 -7.94 -12.33 7.02
C ARG A 113 -8.47 -11.93 5.64
N PRO A 114 -8.34 -12.78 4.60
CA PRO A 114 -8.90 -12.49 3.27
C PRO A 114 -10.40 -12.14 3.28
N GLN A 115 -11.15 -12.68 4.24
CA GLN A 115 -12.59 -12.44 4.43
C GLN A 115 -12.91 -11.18 5.26
N GLY A 116 -11.90 -10.44 5.72
CA GLY A 116 -12.05 -9.17 6.44
C GLY A 116 -12.10 -9.29 7.97
N THR A 117 -12.01 -10.49 8.52
CA THR A 117 -11.90 -10.66 9.98
C THR A 117 -10.55 -10.14 10.46
N LYS A 118 -10.56 -9.24 11.46
CA LYS A 118 -9.32 -8.76 12.09
C LYS A 118 -8.54 -9.93 12.71
N LEU A 119 -7.29 -10.06 12.31
CA LEU A 119 -6.33 -10.97 12.93
C LEU A 119 -5.63 -10.32 14.11
N GLN A 120 -5.10 -9.12 13.89
CA GLN A 120 -4.34 -8.38 14.88
C GLN A 120 -4.24 -6.91 14.50
N ALA A 121 -3.79 -6.09 15.45
CA ALA A 121 -3.23 -4.79 15.15
C ALA A 121 -2.14 -4.47 16.18
N PHE A 122 -1.12 -3.74 15.75
CA PHE A 122 -0.06 -3.28 16.64
C PHE A 122 0.33 -1.85 16.32
N ALA A 123 0.68 -1.10 17.37
CA ALA A 123 1.16 0.27 17.23
C ALA A 123 2.49 0.31 16.46
N THR A 124 2.66 1.32 15.63
CA THR A 124 3.88 1.58 14.88
C THR A 124 4.30 3.04 15.11
N CYS A 125 4.70 3.75 14.06
CA CYS A 125 4.91 5.20 14.07
C CYS A 125 3.62 6.00 13.95
N ALA A 126 3.70 7.31 14.19
CA ALA A 126 2.62 8.20 13.78
C ALA A 126 2.58 8.30 12.25
N THR A 127 1.37 8.40 11.70
CA THR A 127 1.12 8.52 10.25
C THR A 127 1.84 7.49 9.38
N PRO A 128 1.70 6.16 9.64
CA PRO A 128 2.19 5.13 8.73
C PRO A 128 1.66 5.38 7.32
N ALA A 129 2.55 5.47 6.35
CA ALA A 129 2.22 5.85 4.98
C ALA A 129 1.92 4.62 4.12
N ASP A 130 2.72 3.56 4.28
CA ASP A 130 2.65 2.37 3.47
C ASP A 130 3.29 1.16 4.18
N VAL A 131 3.02 -0.05 3.69
CA VAL A 131 3.61 -1.31 4.18
C VAL A 131 4.07 -2.18 3.02
N ALA A 132 5.13 -2.96 3.24
CA ALA A 132 5.58 -4.02 2.35
C ALA A 132 5.87 -5.28 3.17
N PHE A 133 5.38 -6.43 2.74
CA PHE A 133 5.52 -7.72 3.40
C PHE A 133 6.53 -8.59 2.66
N ASP A 134 7.51 -9.11 3.40
CA ASP A 134 8.48 -10.07 2.87
C ASP A 134 8.07 -11.49 3.26
N ASP A 135 7.55 -12.23 2.28
CA ASP A 135 7.16 -13.64 2.46
C ASP A 135 8.36 -14.58 2.63
N ASN A 136 9.57 -14.21 2.17
CA ASN A 136 10.76 -15.07 2.29
C ASN A 136 11.22 -15.17 3.75
N ILE A 137 11.12 -14.06 4.47
CA ILE A 137 11.39 -13.97 5.90
C ILE A 137 10.23 -13.20 6.51
N PRO A 138 9.17 -13.87 7.03
CA PRO A 138 7.93 -13.24 7.45
C PRO A 138 8.15 -11.99 8.31
N ARG A 139 8.06 -10.83 7.65
CA ARG A 139 8.43 -9.51 8.16
C ARG A 139 7.66 -8.46 7.39
N VAL A 140 7.21 -7.44 8.10
CA VAL A 140 6.57 -6.28 7.50
C VAL A 140 7.47 -5.05 7.67
N TYR A 141 7.72 -4.36 6.57
CA TYR A 141 8.33 -3.04 6.55
C TYR A 141 7.20 -2.01 6.55
N VAL A 142 7.33 -0.99 7.39
CA VAL A 142 6.34 0.09 7.54
C VAL A 142 7.05 1.40 7.27
N LEU A 143 6.55 2.15 6.30
CA LEU A 143 7.04 3.48 5.99
C LEU A 143 6.37 4.50 6.90
N CYS A 144 7.18 5.28 7.60
CA CYS A 144 6.74 6.26 8.59
C CYS A 144 6.97 7.65 8.04
N GLU A 145 5.89 8.36 7.72
CA GLU A 145 6.00 9.74 7.26
C GLU A 145 6.43 10.65 8.42
N SER A 146 5.90 10.44 9.62
CA SER A 146 6.45 11.09 10.80
C SER A 146 7.74 10.39 11.22
N GLY A 147 8.81 11.17 11.37
CA GLY A 147 10.12 10.69 11.81
C GLY A 147 11.03 10.20 10.68
N ASP A 148 10.68 10.46 9.41
CA ASP A 148 11.53 10.31 8.23
C ASP A 148 12.30 8.97 8.23
N ARG A 149 11.56 7.87 8.32
CA ARG A 149 12.12 6.52 8.47
C ARG A 149 11.21 5.42 7.95
N TRP A 150 11.77 4.24 7.83
CA TRP A 150 11.00 2.99 7.78
C TRP A 150 11.40 2.09 8.96
N ASN A 151 10.49 1.20 9.35
CA ASN A 151 10.67 0.24 10.43
C ASN A 151 10.32 -1.16 9.95
N ALA A 152 11.13 -2.15 10.30
CA ALA A 152 10.85 -3.56 10.11
C ALA A 152 10.27 -4.17 11.39
N TYR A 153 9.22 -4.97 11.26
CA TYR A 153 8.57 -5.68 12.36
C TYR A 153 8.47 -7.17 12.06
N ARG A 154 8.49 -7.99 13.11
CA ARG A 154 8.00 -9.37 13.03
C ARG A 154 6.50 -9.37 12.76
N THR A 155 5.99 -10.51 12.31
CA THR A 155 4.55 -10.69 12.11
C THR A 155 3.72 -10.55 13.37
N ASP A 156 4.30 -10.66 14.57
CA ASP A 156 3.60 -10.42 15.85
C ASP A 156 3.59 -8.94 16.28
N GLY A 157 4.15 -8.04 15.46
CA GLY A 157 4.26 -6.61 15.76
C GLY A 157 5.49 -6.21 16.57
N THR A 158 6.41 -7.14 16.87
CA THR A 158 7.68 -6.81 17.52
C THR A 158 8.58 -6.03 16.58
N LEU A 159 8.98 -4.81 16.96
CA LEU A 159 9.95 -4.00 16.21
C LEU A 159 11.30 -4.72 16.15
N LEU A 160 11.86 -4.83 14.95
CA LEU A 160 13.16 -5.43 14.70
C LEU A 160 14.25 -4.35 14.57
N PHE A 161 14.11 -3.49 13.57
CA PHE A 161 15.07 -2.43 13.24
C PHE A 161 14.39 -1.39 12.34
N GLY A 162 15.12 -0.35 11.95
CA GLY A 162 14.67 0.64 10.99
C GLY A 162 15.81 1.55 10.56
N ALA A 163 15.62 2.30 9.49
CA ALA A 163 16.57 3.32 9.05
C ALA A 163 15.87 4.61 8.68
N SER A 164 16.60 5.72 8.79
CA SER A 164 16.11 7.00 8.30
C SER A 164 16.07 7.03 6.76
N THR A 165 15.10 7.75 6.24
CA THR A 165 14.98 8.16 4.83
C THR A 165 15.67 9.49 4.55
N ALA A 166 16.51 9.98 5.49
CA ALA A 166 17.31 11.19 5.36
C ALA A 166 16.50 12.46 5.04
N GLY A 167 15.33 12.63 5.67
CA GLY A 167 14.52 13.86 5.54
C GLY A 167 13.82 14.04 4.19
N SER A 168 13.65 12.97 3.43
CA SER A 168 13.06 13.03 2.08
C SER A 168 11.53 13.01 2.07
N THR A 169 10.88 13.82 2.89
CA THR A 169 9.40 13.83 2.99
C THR A 169 8.70 14.74 1.96
N PRO A 170 7.44 14.44 1.61
CA PRO A 170 6.68 13.23 1.90
C PRO A 170 7.17 11.95 1.19
N HIS A 171 6.90 10.80 1.80
CA HIS A 171 7.08 9.47 1.19
C HIS A 171 5.75 8.92 0.71
N ASN A 172 5.77 8.22 -0.43
CA ASN A 172 4.54 7.76 -1.09
C ASN A 172 4.41 6.24 -1.12
N GLY A 173 5.49 5.49 -0.99
CA GLY A 173 5.41 4.03 -0.96
C GLY A 173 6.70 3.33 -0.56
N ILE A 174 6.55 2.08 -0.14
CA ILE A 174 7.62 1.16 0.22
C ILE A 174 7.37 -0.19 -0.45
N ASP A 175 8.42 -0.85 -0.94
CA ASP A 175 8.28 -2.18 -1.53
C ASP A 175 9.57 -3.00 -1.32
N VAL A 176 9.44 -4.32 -1.26
CA VAL A 176 10.55 -5.26 -1.06
C VAL A 176 10.73 -6.13 -2.31
N SER A 177 11.98 -6.34 -2.73
CA SER A 177 12.27 -7.18 -3.88
C SER A 177 11.80 -8.62 -3.66
N PRO A 178 11.45 -9.37 -4.73
CA PRO A 178 10.96 -10.75 -4.59
C PRO A 178 11.91 -11.71 -3.86
N ASP A 179 13.21 -11.41 -3.82
CA ASP A 179 14.22 -12.19 -3.09
C ASP A 179 14.47 -11.71 -1.64
N GLY A 180 13.74 -10.68 -1.19
CA GLY A 180 13.83 -10.10 0.16
C GLY A 180 15.08 -9.25 0.42
N LYS A 181 15.93 -9.02 -0.58
CA LYS A 181 17.27 -8.41 -0.38
C LYS A 181 17.32 -6.90 -0.56
N ILE A 182 16.33 -6.33 -1.24
CA ILE A 182 16.30 -4.91 -1.57
C ILE A 182 14.98 -4.33 -1.09
N LEU A 183 15.07 -3.20 -0.39
CA LEU A 183 13.92 -2.39 -0.03
C LEU A 183 13.97 -1.08 -0.82
N TYR A 184 12.87 -0.77 -1.50
CA TYR A 184 12.67 0.44 -2.28
C TYR A 184 11.77 1.39 -1.49
N VAL A 185 12.16 2.65 -1.39
CA VAL A 185 11.34 3.69 -0.74
C VAL A 185 11.19 4.87 -1.68
N ALA A 186 9.95 5.14 -2.09
CA ALA A 186 9.63 6.24 -2.98
C ALA A 186 9.41 7.54 -2.20
N PHE A 187 10.02 8.63 -2.67
CA PHE A 187 9.93 9.93 -2.03
C PHE A 187 9.64 11.07 -3.01
N ALA A 188 9.02 12.13 -2.50
CA ALA A 188 8.76 13.37 -3.23
C ALA A 188 8.92 14.57 -2.29
N HIS A 189 10.07 15.26 -2.31
CA HIS A 189 10.33 16.46 -1.49
C HIS A 189 10.47 17.70 -2.39
N GLY A 190 9.49 18.60 -2.33
CA GLY A 190 9.45 19.78 -3.20
C GLY A 190 9.42 19.39 -4.69
N ALA A 191 10.43 19.82 -5.46
CA ALA A 191 10.56 19.47 -6.87
C ALA A 191 11.26 18.11 -7.11
N SER A 192 11.87 17.52 -6.08
CA SER A 192 12.64 16.27 -6.18
C SER A 192 11.73 15.06 -6.01
N ARG A 193 11.85 14.09 -6.92
CA ARG A 193 11.21 12.77 -6.82
C ARG A 193 12.24 11.68 -7.09
N GLY A 194 12.17 10.58 -6.35
CA GLY A 194 13.13 9.49 -6.52
C GLY A 194 12.81 8.25 -5.69
N ILE A 195 13.72 7.28 -5.75
CA ILE A 195 13.67 6.03 -4.99
C ILE A 195 14.96 5.91 -4.20
N GLN A 196 14.85 5.71 -2.88
CA GLN A 196 15.96 5.25 -2.04
C GLN A 196 16.00 3.73 -2.05
N ILE A 197 17.22 3.17 -2.10
CA ILE A 197 17.45 1.73 -2.21
C ILE A 197 18.27 1.30 -1.00
N TYR A 198 17.74 0.36 -0.23
CA TYR A 198 18.42 -0.26 0.90
C TYR A 198 18.69 -1.72 0.56
N ARG A 199 19.90 -2.21 0.85
CA ARG A 199 20.34 -3.58 0.55
C ARG A 199 20.66 -4.30 1.86
N TYR A 200 20.24 -5.55 1.98
CA TYR A 200 20.47 -6.42 3.13
C TYR A 200 21.14 -7.73 2.74
#